data_AF-A0A930Y6H2-F1
#
_entry.id   AF-A0A930Y6H2-F1
#
_cell.length_a   1.000
_cell.length_b   1.000
_cell.length_c   1.000
_cell.angle_alpha   90.00
_cell.angle_beta   90.00
_cell.angle_gamma   90.00
#
_symmetry.space_group_name_H-M   'P 1'
#
loop_
_entity.id
_entity.type
_entity.pdbx_description
1 polymer ?
#
loop_
_entity_poly.entity_id
_entity_poly.type
_entity_poly.pdbx_seq_one_letter_code
_entity_poly.pdbx_strand_id
1 'polypeptide(L)'
;MAGSQTFATAGVDSALRARLRLAVAETARAGRRWFPTTARIGCPSEHWPPVVDPGLGTTSLDDALRRDLVGAALDARCRDPRIRTLPLLVCLVRTGDLAAQDADQAWLAATLGAVAERGGASIDFAVVTTHGWRLPLTGDQREWRRPPR
;
A
#
# COMPACT_ATOMS: atom_id res chain seq x y z
N MET A 1 26.29 2.62 -14.38
CA MET A 1 26.43 2.94 -12.94
C MET A 1 25.16 2.51 -12.25
N ALA A 2 25.15 1.34 -11.62
CA ALA A 2 24.00 0.81 -10.89
C ALA A 2 24.02 1.40 -9.48
N GLY A 3 23.15 2.37 -9.22
CA GLY A 3 22.96 2.91 -7.87
C GLY A 3 22.33 1.84 -6.99
N SER A 4 23.12 1.27 -6.08
CA SER A 4 22.65 0.39 -5.02
C SER A 4 21.62 1.16 -4.18
N GLN A 5 20.34 0.81 -4.33
CA GLN A 5 19.27 1.32 -3.50
C GLN A 5 19.36 0.64 -2.14
N THR A 6 19.96 1.32 -1.16
CA THR A 6 19.98 0.89 0.23
C THR A 6 18.58 1.10 0.81
N PHE A 7 17.74 0.08 0.77
CA PHE A 7 16.52 0.04 1.57
C PHE A 7 16.94 -0.06 3.04
N ALA A 8 16.88 1.05 3.77
CA ALA A 8 17.20 1.06 5.18
C ALA A 8 16.25 0.09 5.93
N THR A 9 16.82 -0.99 6.46
CA THR A 9 16.11 -1.99 7.27
C THR A 9 15.90 -1.45 8.69
N ALA A 10 15.27 -0.28 8.81
CA ALA A 10 14.78 0.20 10.09
C ALA A 10 13.52 -0.61 10.40
N GLY A 11 13.58 -1.46 11.43
CA GLY A 11 12.40 -2.20 11.88
C GLY A 11 11.22 -1.25 12.12
N VAL A 12 9.99 -1.74 11.91
CA VAL A 12 8.77 -0.92 11.90
C VAL A 12 8.70 0.02 13.11
N ASP A 13 8.86 1.32 12.87
CA ASP A 13 8.83 2.32 13.93
C ASP A 13 7.43 2.43 14.56
N SER A 14 7.29 3.21 15.64
CA SER A 14 6.01 3.35 16.34
C SER A 14 4.97 4.13 15.52
N ALA A 15 5.39 5.08 14.69
CA ALA A 15 4.53 5.91 13.87
C ALA A 15 3.93 5.12 12.69
N LEU A 16 4.77 4.38 11.98
CA LEU A 16 4.37 3.44 10.93
C LEU A 16 3.45 2.37 11.51
N ARG A 17 3.78 1.79 12.68
CA ARG A 17 2.85 0.84 13.36
C ARG A 17 1.50 1.46 13.66
N ALA A 18 1.44 2.71 14.10
CA ALA A 18 0.17 3.39 14.37
C ALA A 18 -0.65 3.58 13.09
N ARG A 19 -0.01 4.01 11.99
CA ARG A 19 -0.64 4.14 10.67
C ARG A 19 -1.16 2.80 10.16
N LEU A 20 -0.37 1.74 10.24
CA LEU A 20 -0.77 0.40 9.81
C LEU A 20 -1.95 -0.14 10.63
N ARG A 21 -1.98 0.10 11.95
CA ARG A 21 -3.14 -0.26 12.80
C ARG A 21 -4.40 0.49 12.38
N LEU A 22 -4.26 1.76 11.99
CA LEU A 22 -5.38 2.56 11.51
C LEU A 22 -5.91 2.06 10.16
N ALA A 23 -5.02 1.68 9.23
CA ALA A 23 -5.42 1.06 7.95
C ALA A 23 -6.26 -0.18 8.17
N VAL A 24 -5.84 -1.05 9.07
CA VAL A 24 -6.57 -2.28 9.38
C VAL A 24 -7.92 -1.96 9.99
N ALA A 25 -7.98 -0.99 10.92
CA ALA A 25 -9.23 -0.58 11.55
C ALA A 25 -10.22 0.03 10.53
N GLU A 26 -9.76 0.87 9.61
CA GLU A 26 -10.58 1.40 8.52
C GLU A 26 -11.06 0.28 7.59
N THR A 27 -10.16 -0.60 7.18
CA THR A 27 -10.48 -1.76 6.33
C THR A 27 -11.51 -2.68 6.99
N ALA A 28 -11.37 -2.94 8.29
CA ALA A 28 -12.32 -3.74 9.05
C ALA A 28 -13.68 -3.07 9.20
N ARG A 29 -13.73 -1.74 9.39
CA ARG A 29 -14.98 -0.95 9.49
C ARG A 29 -15.73 -0.87 8.17
N ALA A 30 -15.01 -0.78 7.06
CA ALA A 30 -15.62 -0.78 5.73
C ALA A 30 -16.37 -2.09 5.42
N GLY A 31 -16.02 -3.17 6.12
CA GLY A 31 -16.76 -4.44 6.11
C GLY A 31 -16.74 -5.16 4.76
N ARG A 32 -17.54 -6.23 4.64
CA ARG A 32 -17.73 -7.02 3.40
C ARG A 32 -18.49 -6.26 2.29
N ARG A 33 -18.75 -4.96 2.46
CA ARG A 33 -19.58 -4.17 1.54
C ARG A 33 -18.82 -3.77 0.26
N TRP A 34 -17.50 -3.93 0.25
CA TRP A 34 -16.64 -3.83 -0.94
C TRP A 34 -16.28 -5.23 -1.45
N PHE A 35 -16.87 -5.62 -2.57
CA PHE A 35 -16.37 -6.68 -3.47
C PHE A 35 -16.02 -5.93 -4.77
N PRO A 36 -14.76 -5.80 -5.23
CA PRO A 36 -13.65 -6.76 -5.25
C PRO A 36 -12.38 -6.30 -4.47
N THR A 37 -11.32 -7.11 -4.44
CA THR A 37 -9.98 -6.69 -3.99
C THR A 37 -9.59 -5.38 -4.66
N THR A 38 -9.43 -4.34 -3.86
CA THR A 38 -9.29 -2.96 -4.32
C THR A 38 -7.98 -2.42 -3.80
N ALA A 39 -7.00 -2.21 -4.67
CA ALA A 39 -5.82 -1.44 -4.30
C ALA A 39 -6.26 -0.07 -3.73
N ARG A 40 -5.63 0.37 -2.64
CA ARG A 40 -5.85 1.72 -2.10
C ARG A 40 -4.53 2.45 -2.07
N ILE A 41 -4.19 3.11 -3.16
CA ILE A 41 -2.97 3.91 -3.18
C ILE A 41 -3.20 5.15 -2.30
N GLY A 42 -2.77 5.09 -1.04
CA GLY A 42 -2.88 6.17 -0.05
C GLY A 42 -2.83 5.70 1.41
N CYS A 43 -2.49 6.60 2.33
CA CYS A 43 -2.42 6.32 3.76
C CYS A 43 -3.83 6.30 4.39
N PRO A 44 -4.10 5.43 5.38
CA PRO A 44 -5.29 5.56 6.23
C PRO A 44 -5.31 6.89 7.00
N SER A 45 -6.49 7.38 7.36
CA SER A 45 -6.83 8.71 7.94
C SER A 45 -6.63 9.95 7.07
N GLU A 46 -5.99 9.82 5.92
CA GLU A 46 -5.98 10.88 4.93
C GLU A 46 -7.30 10.79 4.14
N HIS A 47 -7.99 11.91 3.91
CA HIS A 47 -9.19 12.01 3.08
C HIS A 47 -8.85 11.82 1.59
N TRP A 48 -7.96 10.88 1.29
CA TRP A 48 -7.51 10.59 -0.06
C TRP A 48 -8.50 9.62 -0.70
N PRO A 49 -9.06 9.94 -1.89
CA PRO A 49 -9.89 9.00 -2.60
C PRO A 49 -9.05 7.75 -2.92
N PRO A 50 -9.52 6.53 -2.58
CA PRO A 50 -8.81 5.33 -2.94
C PRO A 50 -8.65 5.29 -4.47
N VAL A 51 -7.43 5.02 -4.96
CA VAL A 51 -7.26 4.64 -6.36
C VAL A 51 -7.75 3.21 -6.49
N VAL A 52 -9.04 3.07 -6.80
CA VAL A 52 -9.70 1.76 -6.94
C VAL A 52 -9.20 1.09 -8.22
N ASP A 53 -8.60 -0.10 -8.09
CA ASP A 53 -8.45 -1.02 -9.22
C ASP A 53 -9.84 -1.61 -9.52
N PRO A 54 -10.45 -1.33 -10.69
CA PRO A 54 -11.80 -1.77 -11.01
C PRO A 54 -11.93 -3.28 -11.27
N GLY A 55 -10.86 -4.08 -11.26
CA GLY A 55 -11.00 -5.50 -11.60
C GLY A 55 -9.92 -6.44 -11.06
N LEU A 56 -10.22 -7.13 -9.96
CA LEU A 56 -9.92 -8.56 -9.89
C LEU A 56 -11.12 -9.34 -10.47
N GLY A 57 -11.27 -9.36 -11.79
CA GLY A 57 -12.41 -10.04 -12.41
C GLY A 57 -12.34 -10.31 -13.93
N THR A 58 -11.94 -9.34 -14.77
CA THR A 58 -12.03 -9.55 -16.23
C THR A 58 -10.96 -8.88 -17.09
N THR A 59 -10.32 -7.79 -16.65
CA THR A 59 -9.17 -7.18 -17.34
C THR A 59 -8.12 -6.83 -16.31
N SER A 60 -7.04 -7.61 -16.22
CA SER A 60 -5.88 -7.24 -15.41
C SER A 60 -5.36 -5.90 -15.91
N LEU A 61 -5.20 -4.90 -15.03
CA LEU A 61 -4.38 -3.74 -15.36
C LEU A 61 -3.00 -4.25 -15.81
N ASP A 62 -2.42 -3.61 -16.82
CA ASP A 62 -1.03 -3.86 -17.16
C ASP A 62 -0.10 -3.09 -16.21
N ASP A 63 1.18 -3.41 -16.24
CA ASP A 63 2.16 -2.81 -15.34
C ASP A 63 2.40 -1.32 -15.61
N ALA A 64 2.17 -0.87 -16.85
CA ALA A 64 2.28 0.54 -17.21
C ALA A 64 1.17 1.34 -16.54
N LEU A 65 -0.08 0.88 -16.64
CA LEU A 65 -1.23 1.54 -16.04
C LEU A 65 -1.16 1.52 -14.51
N ARG A 66 -0.68 0.43 -13.89
CA ARG A 66 -0.40 0.42 -12.43
C ARG A 66 0.60 1.51 -12.06
N ARG A 67 1.68 1.65 -12.83
CA ARG A 67 2.72 2.65 -12.58
C ARG A 67 2.18 4.07 -12.73
N ASP A 68 1.40 4.33 -13.78
CA ASP A 68 0.77 5.63 -14.03
C ASP A 68 -0.20 6.00 -12.91
N LEU A 69 -1.01 5.04 -12.44
CA LEU A 69 -1.93 5.23 -11.31
C LEU A 69 -1.19 5.54 -10.00
N VAL A 70 -0.11 4.81 -9.69
CA VAL A 70 0.73 5.14 -8.52
C VAL A 70 1.36 6.52 -8.69
N GLY A 71 1.90 6.80 -9.86
CA GLY A 71 2.54 8.08 -10.17
C GLY A 71 1.60 9.26 -9.97
N ALA A 72 0.39 9.17 -10.53
CA ALA A 72 -0.64 10.19 -10.37
C ALA A 72 -1.01 10.40 -8.88
N ALA A 73 -1.14 9.32 -8.10
CA ALA A 73 -1.41 9.41 -6.67
C ALA A 73 -0.26 10.07 -5.89
N LEU A 74 0.99 9.74 -6.23
CA LEU A 74 2.17 10.37 -5.64
C LEU A 74 2.24 11.87 -5.97
N ASP A 75 2.01 12.25 -7.23
CA ASP A 75 2.03 13.65 -7.66
C ASP A 75 0.96 14.47 -6.96
N ALA A 76 -0.24 13.90 -6.86
CA ALA A 76 -1.37 14.55 -6.22
C ALA A 76 -1.14 14.68 -4.69
N ARG A 77 -0.50 13.69 -4.04
CA ARG A 77 -0.03 13.80 -2.65
C ARG A 77 1.01 14.91 -2.48
N CYS A 78 2.01 14.99 -3.36
CA CYS A 78 3.07 16.00 -3.30
C CYS A 78 2.54 17.43 -3.41
N ARG A 79 1.39 17.61 -4.09
CA ARG A 79 0.69 18.89 -4.21
C ARG A 79 -0.16 19.25 -3.00
N ASP A 80 -0.50 18.30 -2.13
CA ASP A 80 -1.28 18.57 -0.92
C ASP A 80 -0.36 18.96 0.26
N PRO A 81 -0.36 20.24 0.66
CA PRO A 81 0.53 20.73 1.73
C PRO A 81 0.21 20.13 3.11
N ARG A 82 -0.98 19.54 3.31
CA ARG A 82 -1.39 18.96 4.60
C ARG A 82 -0.68 17.64 4.91
N ILE A 83 -0.25 16.92 3.87
CA ILE A 83 0.27 15.54 3.97
C ILE A 83 1.67 15.38 3.37
N ARG A 84 2.21 16.40 2.69
CA ARG A 84 3.56 16.39 2.11
C ARG A 84 4.67 16.12 3.12
N THR A 85 4.47 16.46 4.40
CA THR A 85 5.47 16.30 5.47
C THR A 85 5.48 14.90 6.10
N LEU A 86 4.47 14.07 5.81
CA LEU A 86 4.39 12.71 6.33
C LEU A 86 5.16 11.73 5.44
N PRO A 87 5.84 10.72 6.00
CA PRO A 87 6.52 9.69 5.22
C PRO A 87 5.59 9.02 4.21
N LEU A 88 6.10 8.76 3.00
CA LEU A 88 5.34 8.13 1.92
C LEU A 88 5.00 6.68 2.32
N LEU A 89 3.72 6.34 2.29
CA LEU A 89 3.21 5.00 2.53
C LEU A 89 2.14 4.68 1.49
N VAL A 90 2.32 3.58 0.76
CA VAL A 90 1.33 3.01 -0.17
C VAL A 90 0.70 1.78 0.48
N CYS A 91 -0.64 1.73 0.54
CA CYS A 91 -1.38 0.66 1.20
C CYS A 91 -2.23 -0.18 0.22
N LEU A 92 -1.72 -1.32 -0.25
CA LEU A 92 -2.54 -2.26 -1.01
C LEU A 92 -3.58 -2.94 -0.08
N VAL A 93 -4.84 -2.53 -0.16
CA VAL A 93 -5.92 -3.14 0.63
C VAL A 93 -6.49 -4.33 -0.13
N ARG A 94 -6.64 -5.47 0.53
CA ARG A 94 -7.29 -6.65 -0.07
C ARG A 94 -7.98 -7.53 0.95
N THR A 95 -8.85 -8.39 0.45
CA THR A 95 -9.45 -9.46 1.26
C THR A 95 -8.54 -10.69 1.28
N GLY A 96 -8.86 -11.64 2.16
CA GLY A 96 -8.08 -12.86 2.35
C GLY A 96 -7.03 -12.77 3.45
N ASP A 97 -6.12 -13.74 3.46
CA ASP A 97 -4.99 -13.82 4.40
C ASP A 97 -3.83 -12.88 4.01
N LEU A 98 -2.77 -12.86 4.81
CA LEU A 98 -1.56 -12.06 4.53
C LEU A 98 -0.49 -12.80 3.68
N ALA A 99 -0.82 -13.96 3.11
CA ALA A 99 0.12 -14.69 2.27
C ALA A 99 0.48 -13.86 1.03
N ALA A 100 1.71 -13.99 0.53
CA ALA A 100 2.15 -13.21 -0.62
C ALA A 100 1.32 -13.59 -1.85
N GLN A 101 0.88 -12.60 -2.62
CA GLN A 101 0.22 -12.84 -3.90
C GLN A 101 0.98 -12.12 -5.01
N ASP A 102 0.88 -12.63 -6.23
CA ASP A 102 1.53 -12.03 -7.41
C ASP A 102 1.06 -10.59 -7.63
N ALA A 103 -0.21 -10.30 -7.32
CA ALA A 103 -0.75 -8.95 -7.33
C ALA A 103 -0.03 -8.01 -6.35
N ASP A 104 0.37 -8.50 -5.16
CA ASP A 104 1.13 -7.70 -4.19
C ASP A 104 2.48 -7.28 -4.79
N GLN A 105 3.13 -8.20 -5.51
CA GLN A 105 4.41 -7.95 -6.17
C GLN A 105 4.29 -7.02 -7.38
N ALA A 106 3.24 -7.19 -8.19
CA ALA A 106 2.99 -6.31 -9.34
C ALA A 106 2.78 -4.86 -8.91
N TRP A 107 2.00 -4.65 -7.84
CA TRP A 107 1.79 -3.31 -7.28
C TRP A 107 3.04 -2.74 -6.59
N LEU A 108 3.83 -3.57 -5.93
CA LEU A 108 5.12 -3.16 -5.39
C LEU A 108 6.07 -2.71 -6.50
N ALA A 109 6.20 -3.49 -7.57
CA ALA A 109 7.06 -3.17 -8.71
C ALA A 109 6.62 -1.88 -9.40
N ALA A 110 5.31 -1.70 -9.61
CA ALA A 110 4.75 -0.45 -10.14
C ALA A 110 5.07 0.75 -9.23
N THR A 111 4.98 0.57 -7.92
CA THR A 111 5.28 1.61 -6.94
C THR A 111 6.76 2.01 -6.97
N LEU A 112 7.66 1.04 -6.94
CA LEU A 112 9.10 1.30 -7.01
C LEU A 112 9.48 1.99 -8.32
N GLY A 113 8.87 1.57 -9.45
CA GLY A 113 9.07 2.22 -10.74
C GLY A 113 8.61 3.70 -10.74
N ALA A 114 7.39 3.96 -10.26
CA ALA A 114 6.85 5.32 -10.20
C ALA A 114 7.68 6.25 -9.28
N VAL A 115 8.23 5.70 -8.20
CA VAL A 115 9.13 6.42 -7.28
C VAL A 115 10.49 6.69 -7.92
N ALA A 116 11.06 5.71 -8.63
CA ALA A 116 12.33 5.86 -9.32
C ALA A 116 12.27 6.97 -10.38
N GLU A 117 11.17 7.04 -11.16
CA GLU A 117 10.92 8.11 -12.13
C GLU A 117 10.86 9.51 -11.50
N ARG A 118 10.50 9.58 -10.21
CA ARG A 118 10.36 10.83 -9.43
C ARG A 118 11.59 11.17 -8.59
N GLY A 119 12.72 10.52 -8.83
CA GLY A 119 13.98 10.81 -8.16
C GLY A 119 14.28 9.96 -6.92
N GLY A 120 13.53 8.87 -6.67
CA GLY A 120 13.96 7.81 -5.76
C GLY A 120 13.76 8.09 -4.26
N ALA A 121 12.64 8.71 -3.87
CA ALA A 121 12.32 8.92 -2.46
C ALA A 121 12.11 7.59 -1.69
N SER A 122 12.40 7.57 -0.39
CA SER A 122 12.07 6.42 0.46
C SER A 122 10.55 6.25 0.55
N ILE A 123 10.08 5.03 0.35
CA ILE A 123 8.65 4.69 0.41
C ILE A 123 8.43 3.41 1.22
N ASP A 124 7.42 3.45 2.09
CA ASP A 124 6.87 2.24 2.69
C ASP A 124 5.76 1.68 1.78
N PHE A 125 5.74 0.36 1.61
CA PHE A 125 4.66 -0.34 0.92
C PHE A 125 4.06 -1.39 1.85
N ALA A 126 2.76 -1.31 2.09
CA ALA A 126 2.04 -2.20 2.98
C ALA A 126 0.89 -2.89 2.25
N VAL A 127 0.77 -4.19 2.44
CA VAL A 127 -0.44 -4.97 2.13
C VAL A 127 -1.28 -5.01 3.38
N VAL A 128 -2.56 -4.64 3.28
CA VAL A 128 -3.48 -4.54 4.41
C VAL A 128 -4.73 -5.37 4.15
N THR A 129 -5.11 -6.17 5.13
CA THR A 129 -6.37 -6.93 5.14
C THR A 129 -7.21 -6.52 6.35
N THR A 130 -8.43 -7.06 6.45
CA THR A 130 -9.27 -6.91 7.65
C THR A 130 -8.65 -7.53 8.91
N HIS A 131 -7.64 -8.39 8.74
CA HIS A 131 -7.03 -9.17 9.80
C HIS A 131 -5.60 -8.77 10.10
N GLY A 132 -4.98 -7.89 9.31
CA GLY A 132 -3.55 -7.69 9.47
C GLY A 132 -2.93 -6.78 8.42
N TRP A 133 -1.62 -6.61 8.54
CA TRP A 133 -0.78 -5.98 7.54
C TRP A 133 0.51 -6.74 7.34
N ARG A 134 1.14 -6.51 6.18
CA ARG A 134 2.47 -7.00 5.83
C ARG A 134 3.23 -5.93 5.05
N LEU A 135 4.54 -5.82 5.29
CA LEU A 135 5.48 -5.01 4.53
C LEU A 135 6.33 -5.93 3.64
N PRO A 136 6.04 -6.04 2.34
CA PRO A 136 6.79 -6.92 1.45
C PRO A 136 8.29 -6.61 1.37
N LEU A 137 8.67 -5.34 1.52
CA LEU A 137 10.07 -4.90 1.44
C LEU A 137 10.94 -5.38 2.62
N THR A 138 10.37 -5.44 3.83
CA THR A 138 11.10 -5.85 5.04
C THR A 138 10.75 -7.27 5.49
N GLY A 139 9.64 -7.82 5.01
CA GLY A 139 9.07 -9.09 5.49
C GLY A 139 8.27 -8.95 6.78
N ASP A 140 8.25 -7.76 7.41
CA ASP A 140 7.50 -7.54 8.64
C ASP A 140 6.01 -7.73 8.41
N GLN A 141 5.34 -8.38 9.36
CA GLN A 141 3.90 -8.57 9.30
C GLN A 141 3.29 -8.60 10.68
N ARG A 142 2.00 -8.31 10.75
CA ARG A 142 1.21 -8.49 11.94
C ARG A 142 -0.20 -8.91 11.59
N GLU A 143 -0.63 -10.00 12.20
CA GLU A 143 -1.96 -10.54 12.07
C GLU A 143 -2.67 -10.49 13.43
N TRP A 144 -3.93 -10.05 13.43
CA TRP A 144 -4.86 -10.18 14.54
C TRP A 144 -5.81 -11.31 14.24
N ARG A 145 -5.49 -12.49 14.77
CA ARG A 145 -6.44 -13.61 14.79
C ARG A 145 -7.61 -13.20 15.68
N ARG A 146 -8.84 -13.26 15.16
CA ARG A 146 -9.97 -13.51 16.05
C ARG A 146 -9.74 -14.90 16.67
N PRO A 147 -10.01 -15.08 17.98
CA PRO A 147 -10.01 -16.43 18.54
C PRO A 147 -10.91 -17.33 17.69
N PRO A 148 -10.54 -18.60 17.44
CA PRO A 148 -11.44 -19.54 16.81
C PRO A 148 -12.75 -19.55 17.61
N ARG A 149 -13.87 -19.44 16.90
CA ARG A 149 -15.19 -19.66 17.50
C ARG A 149 -15.39 -21.14 17.81
#